data_AF-A0A1X4NG71-F1
#
_entry.id   AF-A0A1X4NG71-F1
#
_cell.length_a   1.000
_cell.length_b   1.000
_cell.length_c   1.000
_cell.angle_alpha   90.00
_cell.angle_beta   90.00
_cell.angle_gamma   90.00
#
_symmetry.space_group_name_H-M   'P 1'
#
loop_
_entity.id
_entity.type
_entity.pdbx_description
1 polymer ?
#
loop_
_entity_poly.entity_id
_entity_poly.type
_entity_poly.pdbx_seq_one_letter_code
_entity_poly.pdbx_strand_id
1 'polypeptide(L)'
;MVKRIIGSAVRALLMALLVAIPSLVLPGTSSDSAQMAALIALVAAVVTFTEYNSEYPTFLEFRNAPPFNRLRFLALFFCVLFASILMATAEAGARNTTTLLESLALWATRLLDFPFSPVRLMSIALNDLPAGFDHETALNVSGLLLTVTMMVLLLFWLHARFIFWPIRKKAFNFWINLPLFDPTSGRDVLFRLKRDAHFNLALGFLLPFLIPAMLRLWIGAFDPSLLMLPEVLIWVLCAWAFLPLTLMMRGIALFRVAVLIEEKRRRAYAQEDELQIA
;
A
#
# COMPACT_ATOMS: atom_id res chain seq x y z
N MET A 1 -0.05 -18.47 23.38
CA MET A 1 -0.88 -17.27 23.59
C MET A 1 -0.06 -16.01 23.81
N VAL A 2 0.83 -15.95 24.81
CA VAL A 2 1.64 -14.75 25.14
C VAL A 2 2.42 -14.16 23.94
N LYS A 3 3.13 -14.98 23.15
CA LYS A 3 3.84 -14.52 21.94
C LYS A 3 2.92 -13.87 20.88
N ARG A 4 1.66 -14.35 20.75
CA ARG A 4 0.67 -13.80 19.82
C ARG A 4 0.17 -12.44 20.30
N ILE A 5 -0.12 -12.32 21.59
CA ILE A 5 -0.56 -11.06 22.21
C ILE A 5 0.52 -9.99 22.07
N ILE A 6 1.76 -10.27 22.49
CA ILE A 6 2.87 -9.32 22.39
C ILE A 6 3.11 -8.92 20.93
N GLY A 7 3.13 -9.88 20.01
CA GLY A 7 3.31 -9.60 18.59
C GLY A 7 2.19 -8.73 18.00
N SER A 8 0.94 -8.92 18.45
CA SER A 8 -0.21 -8.13 17.99
C SER A 8 -0.16 -6.72 18.56
N ALA A 9 0.23 -6.57 19.83
CA ALA A 9 0.41 -5.27 20.49
C ALA A 9 1.51 -4.43 19.82
N VAL A 10 2.66 -5.03 19.48
CA VAL A 10 3.73 -4.31 18.76
C VAL A 10 3.25 -3.81 17.39
N ARG A 11 2.50 -4.63 16.65
CA ARG A 11 1.94 -4.22 15.34
C ARG A 11 0.91 -3.10 15.48
N ALA A 12 0.06 -3.18 16.50
CA ALA A 12 -0.91 -2.14 16.81
C ALA A 12 -0.23 -0.82 17.16
N LEU A 13 0.82 -0.84 17.99
CA LEU A 13 1.62 0.34 18.32
C LEU A 13 2.28 0.93 17.08
N LEU A 14 2.88 0.10 16.22
CA LEU A 14 3.49 0.54 14.97
C LEU A 14 2.47 1.18 14.02
N MET A 15 1.23 0.66 13.97
CA MET A 15 0.16 1.23 13.16
C MET A 15 -0.34 2.56 13.73
N ALA A 16 -0.53 2.66 15.06
CA ALA A 16 -0.86 3.93 15.70
C ALA A 16 0.22 4.99 15.44
N LEU A 17 1.49 4.61 15.61
CA LEU A 17 2.60 5.52 15.34
C LEU A 17 2.57 6.00 13.89
N LEU A 18 2.43 5.10 12.93
CA LEU A 18 2.32 5.43 11.50
C LEU A 18 1.23 6.47 11.24
N VAL A 19 0.04 6.27 11.81
CA VAL A 19 -1.10 7.19 11.63
C VAL A 19 -0.86 8.55 12.27
N ALA A 20 -0.14 8.59 13.40
CA ALA A 20 0.17 9.83 14.10
C ALA A 20 1.31 10.65 13.44
N ILE A 21 2.09 10.08 12.51
CA ILE A 21 3.27 10.74 11.93
C ILE A 21 2.98 12.15 11.40
N PRO A 22 1.94 12.40 10.57
CA PRO A 22 1.70 13.74 10.02
C PRO A 22 1.53 14.79 11.12
N SER A 23 0.68 14.51 12.11
CA SER A 23 0.43 15.39 13.25
C SER A 23 1.65 15.59 14.16
N LEU A 24 2.57 14.61 14.23
CA LEU A 24 3.80 14.71 15.03
C LEU A 24 4.91 15.47 14.32
N VAL A 25 4.92 15.48 12.98
CA VAL A 25 6.01 16.05 12.16
C VAL A 25 5.67 17.45 11.65
N LEU A 26 4.41 17.71 11.29
CA LEU A 26 3.98 18.99 10.74
C LEU A 26 4.03 20.10 11.81
N PRO A 27 4.65 21.25 11.51
CA PRO A 27 4.64 22.40 12.41
C PRO A 27 3.23 23.01 12.48
N GLY A 28 2.90 23.65 13.61
CA GLY A 28 1.63 24.39 13.72
C GLY A 28 0.37 23.52 13.78
N THR A 29 0.49 22.20 13.99
CA THR A 29 -0.67 21.32 14.19
C THR A 29 -1.50 21.78 15.39
N SER A 30 -2.78 22.07 15.15
CA SER A 30 -3.70 22.51 16.21
C SER A 30 -3.95 21.42 17.25
N SER A 31 -4.35 21.80 18.47
CA SER A 31 -4.74 20.84 19.51
C SER A 31 -5.85 19.91 19.06
N ASP A 32 -6.82 20.44 18.33
CA ASP A 32 -8.01 19.72 17.89
C ASP A 32 -7.64 18.71 16.79
N SER A 33 -6.78 19.10 15.85
CA SER A 33 -6.22 18.21 14.82
C SER A 33 -5.40 17.08 15.46
N ALA A 34 -4.52 17.40 16.42
CA ALA A 34 -3.70 16.40 17.10
C ALA A 34 -4.56 15.39 17.90
N GLN A 35 -5.62 15.86 18.56
CA GLN A 35 -6.57 14.98 19.25
C GLN A 35 -7.32 14.06 18.28
N MET A 36 -7.75 14.59 17.12
CA MET A 36 -8.39 13.79 16.08
C MET A 36 -7.43 12.72 15.52
N ALA A 37 -6.19 13.10 15.21
CA ALA A 37 -5.16 12.17 14.75
C ALA A 37 -4.88 11.07 15.79
N ALA A 38 -4.81 11.43 17.08
CA ALA A 38 -4.65 10.47 18.17
C ALA A 38 -5.84 9.48 18.27
N LEU A 39 -7.06 9.96 18.08
CA LEU A 39 -8.25 9.10 18.07
C LEU A 39 -8.23 8.12 16.89
N ILE A 40 -7.90 8.59 15.68
CA ILE A 40 -7.79 7.74 14.50
C ILE A 40 -6.66 6.71 14.67
N ALA A 41 -5.52 7.13 15.24
CA ALA A 41 -4.40 6.24 15.56
C ALA A 41 -4.80 5.15 16.58
N LEU A 42 -5.58 5.50 17.60
CA LEU A 42 -6.12 4.54 18.57
C LEU A 42 -7.04 3.53 17.89
N VAL A 43 -7.96 3.98 17.03
CA VAL A 43 -8.85 3.09 16.27
C VAL A 43 -8.05 2.14 15.38
N ALA A 44 -7.05 2.67 14.66
CA ALA A 44 -6.18 1.87 13.81
C ALA A 44 -5.38 0.82 14.61
N ALA A 45 -4.90 1.18 15.81
CA ALA A 45 -4.25 0.24 16.72
C ALA A 45 -5.20 -0.85 17.20
N VAL A 46 -6.42 -0.52 17.63
CA VAL A 46 -7.40 -1.50 18.10
C VAL A 46 -7.74 -2.48 16.98
N VAL A 47 -8.05 -1.98 15.78
CA VAL A 47 -8.35 -2.84 14.60
C VAL A 47 -7.15 -3.72 14.25
N THR A 48 -5.93 -3.20 14.29
CA THR A 48 -4.74 -4.00 14.02
C THR A 48 -4.52 -5.07 15.10
N PHE A 49 -4.73 -4.71 16.36
CA PHE A 49 -4.58 -5.66 17.47
C PHE A 49 -5.58 -6.81 17.35
N THR A 50 -6.86 -6.50 17.09
CA THR A 50 -7.92 -7.51 16.99
C THR A 50 -7.66 -8.46 15.81
N GLU A 51 -7.29 -7.94 14.63
CA GLU A 51 -7.00 -8.76 13.44
C GLU A 51 -5.80 -9.70 13.62
N TYR A 52 -4.75 -9.26 14.32
CA TYR A 52 -3.57 -10.11 14.57
C TYR A 52 -3.72 -11.04 15.78
N ASN A 53 -4.56 -10.68 16.76
CA ASN A 53 -4.80 -11.51 17.93
C ASN A 53 -5.90 -12.56 17.72
N SER A 54 -6.82 -12.33 16.76
CA SER A 54 -7.86 -13.28 16.37
C SER A 54 -7.30 -14.56 15.76
N GLU A 55 -8.01 -15.68 15.88
CA GLU A 55 -7.63 -16.94 15.24
C GLU A 55 -7.94 -16.93 13.74
N TYR A 56 -9.10 -16.37 13.39
CA TYR A 56 -9.56 -16.17 12.02
C TYR A 56 -9.64 -14.66 11.76
N PRO A 57 -8.77 -14.12 10.87
CA PRO A 57 -8.82 -12.70 10.53
C PRO A 57 -10.07 -12.40 9.69
N THR A 58 -10.54 -11.15 9.73
CA THR A 58 -11.74 -10.75 9.00
C THR A 58 -11.39 -10.09 7.67
N PHE A 59 -10.38 -9.21 7.70
CA PHE A 59 -10.03 -8.36 6.55
C PHE A 59 -8.58 -8.56 6.10
N LEU A 60 -7.71 -8.98 7.02
CA LEU A 60 -6.28 -9.05 6.73
C LEU A 60 -5.91 -10.30 5.94
N GLU A 61 -5.76 -10.13 4.63
CA GLU A 61 -5.21 -11.16 3.75
C GLU A 61 -3.71 -11.38 3.97
N PHE A 62 -3.25 -12.59 3.63
CA PHE A 62 -1.84 -13.01 3.68
C PHE A 62 -1.15 -12.80 5.03
N ARG A 63 -1.93 -12.81 6.12
CA ARG A 63 -1.45 -12.56 7.50
C ARG A 63 -0.22 -13.40 7.87
N ASN A 64 -0.23 -14.68 7.48
CA ASN A 64 0.83 -15.65 7.79
C ASN A 64 1.75 -15.94 6.59
N ALA A 65 1.77 -15.06 5.58
CA ALA A 65 2.59 -15.22 4.37
C ALA A 65 3.61 -14.07 4.22
N PRO A 66 4.62 -13.96 5.11
CA PRO A 66 5.67 -12.96 4.95
C PRO A 66 6.39 -13.16 3.61
N PRO A 67 6.77 -12.08 2.89
CA PRO A 67 6.90 -10.70 3.38
C PRO A 67 5.69 -9.78 3.08
N PHE A 68 4.55 -10.29 2.58
CA PHE A 68 3.43 -9.49 2.04
C PHE A 68 3.01 -8.30 2.92
N ASN A 69 2.50 -8.54 4.12
CA ASN A 69 2.03 -7.47 5.01
C ASN A 69 3.19 -6.62 5.59
N ARG A 70 4.41 -7.15 5.63
CA ARG A 70 5.58 -6.38 6.09
C ARG A 70 5.97 -5.32 5.07
N LEU A 71 5.96 -5.68 3.79
CA LEU A 71 6.24 -4.76 2.69
C LEU A 71 5.15 -3.70 2.55
N ARG A 72 3.87 -4.08 2.70
CA ARG A 72 2.76 -3.11 2.73
C ARG A 72 2.90 -2.09 3.86
N PHE A 73 3.20 -2.57 5.07
CA PHE A 73 3.43 -1.67 6.21
C PHE A 73 4.62 -0.73 5.96
N LEU A 74 5.77 -1.27 5.52
CA LEU A 74 6.96 -0.46 5.24
C LEU A 74 6.72 0.57 4.13
N ALA A 75 6.03 0.19 3.05
CA ALA A 75 5.69 1.11 1.97
C ALA A 75 4.87 2.29 2.49
N LEU A 76 3.78 2.01 3.21
CA LEU A 76 2.92 3.07 3.75
C LEU A 76 3.66 3.91 4.79
N PHE A 77 4.44 3.28 5.68
CA PHE A 77 5.25 3.98 6.68
C PHE A 77 6.22 4.98 6.04
N PHE A 78 7.00 4.53 5.05
CA PHE A 78 7.93 5.44 4.36
C PHE A 78 7.20 6.49 3.53
N CYS A 79 6.04 6.16 2.95
CA CYS A 79 5.25 7.16 2.23
C CYS A 79 4.78 8.28 3.16
N VAL A 80 4.13 7.93 4.27
CA VAL A 80 3.63 8.91 5.24
C VAL A 80 4.77 9.69 5.86
N LEU A 81 5.87 9.02 6.23
CA LEU A 81 7.04 9.67 6.82
C LEU A 81 7.69 10.66 5.86
N PHE A 82 7.97 10.25 4.62
CA PHE A 82 8.64 11.12 3.66
C PHE A 82 7.75 12.28 3.21
N ALA A 83 6.46 12.03 3.00
CA ALA A 83 5.51 13.10 2.72
C ALA A 83 5.46 14.11 3.88
N SER A 84 5.33 13.64 5.12
CA SER A 84 5.26 14.52 6.29
C SER A 84 6.53 15.35 6.48
N ILE A 85 7.70 14.74 6.32
CA ILE A 85 8.98 15.46 6.42
C ILE A 85 9.07 16.50 5.31
N LEU A 86 8.80 16.14 4.06
CA LEU A 86 8.92 17.07 2.92
C LEU A 86 7.93 18.25 3.01
N MET A 87 6.70 17.99 3.47
CA MET A 87 5.71 19.05 3.69
C MET A 87 6.13 19.97 4.85
N ALA A 88 6.56 19.40 5.98
CA ALA A 88 7.06 20.18 7.12
C ALA A 88 8.29 21.03 6.76
N THR A 89 9.18 20.50 5.92
CA THR A 89 10.36 21.25 5.45
C THR A 89 10.00 22.41 4.54
N ALA A 90 8.97 22.27 3.71
CA ALA A 90 8.51 23.35 2.84
C ALA A 90 7.88 24.49 3.65
N GLU A 91 7.08 24.17 4.68
CA GLU A 91 6.49 25.18 5.58
C GLU A 91 7.52 25.93 6.43
N ALA A 92 8.62 25.28 6.79
CA ALA A 92 9.71 25.91 7.54
C ALA A 92 10.45 27.00 6.74
N GLY A 93 10.20 27.12 5.43
CA GLY A 93 10.73 28.18 4.57
C GLY A 93 12.17 27.94 4.08
N ALA A 94 12.72 28.97 3.43
CA ALA A 94 14.00 28.90 2.73
C ALA A 94 15.17 28.58 3.68
N ARG A 95 15.92 27.52 3.34
CA ARG A 95 17.16 27.12 4.01
C ARG A 95 18.28 27.03 2.98
N ASN A 96 19.52 27.28 3.41
CA ASN A 96 20.69 27.28 2.53
C ASN A 96 21.16 25.86 2.13
N THR A 97 20.63 24.82 2.75
CA THR A 97 21.05 23.43 2.52
C THR A 97 19.85 22.56 2.15
N THR A 98 19.90 21.97 0.97
CA THR A 98 18.95 20.92 0.56
C THR A 98 19.27 19.61 1.26
N THR A 99 18.25 18.95 1.78
CA THR A 99 18.37 17.66 2.43
C THR A 99 18.49 16.54 1.41
N LEU A 100 19.05 15.39 1.82
CA LEU A 100 19.09 14.19 0.98
C LEU A 100 17.68 13.79 0.51
N LEU A 101 16.67 13.92 1.36
CA LEU A 101 15.29 13.56 1.02
C LEU A 101 14.70 14.47 -0.06
N GLU A 102 14.90 15.80 0.04
CA GLU A 102 14.47 16.76 -0.99
C GLU A 102 15.16 16.47 -2.34
N SER A 103 16.47 16.16 -2.31
CA SER A 103 17.19 15.79 -3.54
C SER A 103 16.69 14.49 -4.17
N LEU A 104 16.37 13.47 -3.37
CA LEU A 104 15.77 12.22 -3.84
C LEU A 104 14.38 12.45 -4.42
N ALA A 105 13.57 13.32 -3.81
CA ALA A 105 12.24 13.66 -4.29
C ALA A 105 12.28 14.37 -5.65
N LEU A 106 13.20 15.32 -5.81
CA LEU A 106 13.43 16.01 -7.08
C LEU A 106 13.88 15.03 -8.18
N TRP A 107 14.84 14.15 -7.86
CA TRP A 107 15.32 13.13 -8.80
C TRP A 107 14.20 12.17 -9.22
N ALA A 108 13.45 11.63 -8.25
CA ALA A 108 12.32 10.74 -8.49
C ALA A 108 11.28 11.40 -9.42
N THR A 109 10.96 12.66 -9.16
CA THR A 109 9.97 13.40 -9.94
C THR A 109 10.45 13.65 -11.37
N ARG A 110 11.70 14.07 -11.56
CA ARG A 110 12.27 14.26 -12.91
C ARG A 110 12.33 12.96 -13.72
N LEU A 111 12.63 11.83 -13.08
CA LEU A 111 12.64 10.52 -13.75
C LEU A 111 11.24 10.06 -14.18
N LEU A 112 10.22 10.45 -13.42
CA LEU A 112 8.84 10.03 -13.64
C LEU A 112 8.00 11.10 -14.37
N ASP A 113 8.52 12.30 -14.62
CA ASP A 113 7.86 13.34 -15.40
C ASP A 113 8.14 13.17 -16.89
N PHE A 114 7.36 12.30 -17.53
CA PHE A 114 7.33 12.11 -18.97
C PHE A 114 5.88 12.11 -19.48
N PRO A 115 5.64 12.31 -20.78
CA PRO A 115 4.28 12.37 -21.32
C PRO A 115 3.44 11.15 -20.91
N PHE A 116 2.23 11.42 -20.42
CA PHE A 116 1.25 10.42 -19.96
C PHE A 116 1.64 9.63 -18.70
N SER A 117 2.71 10.01 -17.98
CA SER A 117 3.03 9.35 -16.71
C SER A 117 2.01 9.66 -15.60
N PRO A 118 1.86 8.80 -14.58
CA PRO A 118 1.01 9.09 -13.42
C PRO A 118 1.39 10.39 -12.70
N VAL A 119 2.69 10.68 -12.60
CA VAL A 119 3.20 11.92 -11.98
C VAL A 119 2.81 13.14 -12.81
N ARG A 120 2.86 13.05 -14.15
CA ARG A 120 2.41 14.12 -15.03
C ARG A 120 0.91 14.37 -14.93
N LEU A 121 0.10 13.32 -14.83
CA LEU A 121 -1.34 13.46 -14.57
C LEU A 121 -1.62 14.08 -13.19
N MET A 122 -0.82 13.73 -12.17
CA MET A 122 -0.91 14.38 -10.86
C MET A 122 -0.55 15.86 -10.94
N SER A 123 0.51 16.24 -11.67
CA SER A 123 0.85 17.65 -11.90
C SER A 123 -0.32 18.41 -12.55
N ILE A 124 -0.98 17.83 -13.54
CA ILE A 124 -2.15 18.44 -14.19
C ILE A 124 -3.30 18.64 -13.19
N ALA A 125 -3.56 17.65 -12.32
CA ALA A 125 -4.59 17.77 -11.30
C ALA A 125 -4.27 18.86 -10.27
N LEU A 126 -3.02 18.93 -9.81
CA LEU A 126 -2.58 19.91 -8.82
C LEU A 126 -2.56 21.33 -9.39
N ASN A 127 -2.30 21.54 -10.68
CA ASN A 127 -2.30 22.86 -11.32
C ASN A 127 -3.68 23.54 -11.35
N ASP A 128 -4.77 22.79 -11.15
CA ASP A 128 -6.12 23.35 -11.05
C ASP A 128 -6.41 23.89 -9.63
N LEU A 129 -5.46 23.80 -8.69
CA LEU A 129 -5.59 24.35 -7.33
C LEU A 129 -5.38 25.88 -7.30
N PRO A 130 -5.95 26.58 -6.29
CA PRO A 130 -5.86 28.03 -6.18
C PRO A 130 -4.43 28.58 -6.08
N ALA A 131 -4.28 29.86 -6.43
CA ALA A 131 -3.04 30.61 -6.23
C ALA A 131 -2.63 30.59 -4.74
N GLY A 132 -1.37 30.25 -4.47
CA GLY A 132 -0.83 30.06 -3.12
C GLY A 132 -0.57 28.60 -2.73
N PHE A 133 -1.02 27.63 -3.52
CA PHE A 133 -0.64 26.22 -3.34
C PHE A 133 0.82 25.98 -3.75
N ASP A 134 1.56 25.24 -2.93
CA ASP A 134 2.93 24.82 -3.25
C ASP A 134 2.93 23.59 -4.17
N HIS A 135 2.78 23.87 -5.46
CA HIS A 135 2.73 22.86 -6.52
C HIS A 135 4.03 22.06 -6.62
N GLU A 136 5.17 22.71 -6.41
CA GLU A 136 6.49 22.09 -6.57
C GLU A 136 6.71 21.03 -5.49
N THR A 137 6.45 21.37 -4.23
CA THR A 137 6.60 20.40 -3.13
C THR A 137 5.63 19.24 -3.28
N ALA A 138 4.36 19.50 -3.58
CA ALA A 138 3.35 18.45 -3.75
C ALA A 138 3.71 17.48 -4.89
N LEU A 139 4.24 17.99 -6.00
CA LEU A 139 4.69 17.17 -7.11
C LEU A 139 5.96 16.37 -6.75
N ASN A 140 6.92 16.99 -6.06
CA ASN A 140 8.14 16.32 -5.59
C ASN A 140 7.81 15.16 -4.64
N VAL A 141 6.89 15.37 -3.71
CA VAL A 141 6.36 14.31 -2.83
C VAL A 141 5.73 13.21 -3.68
N SER A 142 4.85 13.56 -4.61
CA SER A 142 4.17 12.59 -5.49
C SER A 142 5.16 11.67 -6.22
N GLY A 143 6.20 12.23 -6.86
CA GLY A 143 7.23 11.44 -7.54
C GLY A 143 7.98 10.49 -6.61
N LEU A 144 8.35 10.96 -5.41
CA LEU A 144 9.01 10.12 -4.42
C LEU A 144 8.12 8.97 -3.94
N LEU A 145 6.85 9.24 -3.59
CA LEU A 145 5.91 8.24 -3.10
C LEU A 145 5.66 7.14 -4.14
N LEU A 146 5.50 7.53 -5.41
CA LEU A 146 5.35 6.57 -6.49
C LEU A 146 6.63 5.72 -6.67
N THR A 147 7.81 6.33 -6.55
CA THR A 147 9.08 5.60 -6.62
C THR A 147 9.24 4.58 -5.49
N VAL A 148 8.90 4.97 -4.25
CA VAL A 148 8.94 4.08 -3.08
C VAL A 148 8.00 2.89 -3.27
N THR A 149 6.77 3.14 -3.71
CA THR A 149 5.79 2.08 -3.92
C THR A 149 6.16 1.16 -5.09
N MET A 150 6.69 1.70 -6.19
CA MET A 150 7.24 0.90 -7.29
C MET A 150 8.41 0.02 -6.85
N MET A 151 9.33 0.55 -6.02
CA MET A 151 10.45 -0.22 -5.48
C MET A 151 9.96 -1.37 -4.59
N VAL A 152 8.96 -1.13 -3.73
CA VAL A 152 8.38 -2.19 -2.89
C VAL A 152 7.66 -3.25 -3.73
N LEU A 153 6.94 -2.84 -4.79
CA LEU A 153 6.31 -3.77 -5.72
C LEU A 153 7.35 -4.67 -6.40
N LEU A 154 8.46 -4.08 -6.88
CA LEU A 154 9.56 -4.81 -7.49
C LEU A 154 10.18 -5.80 -6.49
N LEU A 155 10.46 -5.37 -5.27
CA LEU A 155 10.98 -6.24 -4.20
C LEU A 155 10.03 -7.41 -3.91
N PHE A 156 8.72 -7.14 -3.83
CA PHE A 156 7.73 -8.20 -3.64
C PHE A 156 7.69 -9.16 -4.82
N TRP A 157 7.70 -8.65 -6.06
CA TRP A 157 7.71 -9.46 -7.26
C TRP A 157 8.95 -10.35 -7.34
N LEU A 158 10.14 -9.81 -7.11
CA LEU A 158 11.39 -10.57 -7.03
C LEU A 158 11.30 -11.67 -5.97
N HIS A 159 10.79 -11.33 -4.79
CA HIS A 159 10.60 -12.31 -3.72
C HIS A 159 9.56 -13.38 -4.08
N ALA A 160 8.44 -13.03 -4.73
CA ALA A 160 7.44 -14.00 -5.15
C ALA A 160 7.94 -14.91 -6.29
N ARG A 161 8.82 -14.38 -7.16
CA ARG A 161 9.38 -15.07 -8.33
C ARG A 161 10.49 -16.05 -7.97
N PHE A 162 11.47 -15.61 -7.17
CA PHE A 162 12.72 -16.35 -6.94
C PHE A 162 12.76 -17.09 -5.61
N ILE A 163 11.94 -16.68 -4.65
CA ILE A 163 11.84 -17.36 -3.36
C ILE A 163 10.58 -18.24 -3.41
N PHE A 164 10.64 -19.47 -2.89
CA PHE A 164 9.52 -20.43 -2.75
C PHE A 164 8.40 -19.93 -1.80
N TRP A 165 8.04 -18.66 -1.90
CA TRP A 165 6.89 -18.05 -1.26
C TRP A 165 5.60 -18.59 -1.91
N PRO A 166 4.57 -18.92 -1.11
CA PRO A 166 4.46 -18.78 0.35
C PRO A 166 4.88 -20.05 1.15
N ILE A 167 5.42 -21.09 0.51
CA ILE A 167 5.49 -22.47 1.05
C ILE A 167 6.62 -22.70 2.09
N ARG A 168 7.49 -21.72 2.36
CA ARG A 168 8.74 -21.97 3.12
C ARG A 168 8.64 -22.60 4.52
N LYS A 169 7.49 -22.58 5.24
CA LYS A 169 7.43 -23.08 6.64
C LYS A 169 6.17 -23.85 7.05
N LYS A 170 5.02 -23.61 6.42
CA LYS A 170 3.73 -24.29 6.72
C LYS A 170 2.88 -24.35 5.44
N ALA A 171 1.99 -25.33 5.37
CA ALA A 171 0.98 -25.38 4.32
C ALA A 171 0.16 -24.08 4.30
N PHE A 172 -0.08 -23.54 3.09
CA PHE A 172 -0.85 -22.32 2.91
C PHE A 172 -2.30 -22.56 3.35
N ASN A 173 -2.73 -21.90 4.42
CA ASN A 173 -4.10 -21.98 4.93
C ASN A 173 -4.95 -20.88 4.30
N PHE A 174 -5.98 -21.26 3.53
CA PHE A 174 -6.88 -20.34 2.84
C PHE A 174 -7.68 -19.48 3.80
N TRP A 175 -8.31 -20.07 4.82
CA TRP A 175 -9.12 -19.33 5.80
C TRP A 175 -8.35 -18.25 6.56
N ILE A 176 -7.05 -18.44 6.78
CA ILE A 176 -6.20 -17.45 7.46
C ILE A 176 -5.61 -16.42 6.51
N ASN A 177 -5.33 -16.78 5.25
CA ASN A 177 -4.65 -15.87 4.31
C ASN A 177 -5.58 -15.24 3.28
N LEU A 178 -6.79 -15.76 3.14
CA LEU A 178 -7.83 -15.31 2.22
C LEU A 178 -9.19 -15.48 2.92
N PRO A 179 -9.45 -14.77 4.03
CA PRO A 179 -10.67 -14.97 4.84
C PRO A 179 -11.96 -14.68 4.06
N LEU A 180 -11.90 -13.82 3.04
CA LEU A 180 -13.03 -13.49 2.16
C LEU A 180 -13.22 -14.47 1.00
N PHE A 181 -12.32 -15.45 0.84
CA PHE A 181 -12.39 -16.44 -0.22
C PHE A 181 -12.92 -17.76 0.31
N ASP A 182 -14.06 -18.22 -0.20
CA ASP A 182 -14.58 -19.54 0.11
C ASP A 182 -13.92 -20.62 -0.77
N PRO A 183 -13.12 -21.54 -0.18
CA PRO A 183 -12.47 -22.62 -0.92
C PRO A 183 -13.39 -23.82 -1.17
N THR A 184 -14.59 -23.87 -0.58
CA THR A 184 -15.48 -25.05 -0.58
C THR A 184 -16.58 -25.00 -1.64
N SER A 185 -16.87 -23.82 -2.19
CA SER A 185 -17.92 -23.60 -3.20
C SER A 185 -17.54 -24.06 -4.63
N GLY A 186 -17.09 -25.32 -4.78
CA GLY A 186 -17.11 -26.04 -6.05
C GLY A 186 -15.81 -26.08 -6.89
N ARG A 187 -15.89 -26.76 -8.04
CA ARG A 187 -14.79 -27.23 -8.93
C ARG A 187 -13.84 -26.14 -9.47
N ASP A 188 -14.11 -24.85 -9.25
CA ASP A 188 -13.41 -23.77 -9.98
C ASP A 188 -12.70 -22.71 -9.11
N VAL A 189 -12.14 -23.15 -7.98
CA VAL A 189 -11.26 -22.32 -7.13
C VAL A 189 -10.11 -21.70 -7.93
N LEU A 190 -9.54 -22.44 -8.89
CA LEU A 190 -8.38 -22.01 -9.66
C LEU A 190 -8.71 -20.86 -10.62
N PHE A 191 -9.83 -20.95 -11.35
CA PHE A 191 -10.28 -19.87 -12.23
C PHE A 191 -10.62 -18.61 -11.44
N ARG A 192 -11.31 -18.72 -10.29
CA ARG A 192 -11.61 -17.55 -9.45
C ARG A 192 -10.34 -16.85 -8.98
N LEU A 193 -9.36 -17.60 -8.47
CA LEU A 193 -8.07 -17.04 -8.08
C LEU A 193 -7.36 -16.35 -9.23
N LYS A 194 -7.32 -16.97 -10.43
CA LYS A 194 -6.72 -16.36 -11.61
C LYS A 194 -7.48 -15.11 -12.05
N ARG A 195 -8.81 -15.14 -12.12
CA ARG A 195 -9.66 -13.99 -12.48
C ARG A 195 -9.45 -12.82 -11.53
N ASP A 196 -9.51 -13.07 -10.23
CA ASP A 196 -9.34 -12.06 -9.20
C ASP A 196 -7.91 -11.50 -9.23
N ALA A 197 -6.91 -12.34 -9.53
CA ALA A 197 -5.53 -11.89 -9.75
C ALA A 197 -5.41 -10.90 -10.93
N HIS A 198 -6.00 -11.23 -12.08
CA HIS A 198 -6.00 -10.33 -13.25
C HIS A 198 -6.72 -9.02 -12.95
N PHE A 199 -7.87 -9.09 -12.28
CA PHE A 199 -8.62 -7.88 -11.91
C PHE A 199 -7.81 -6.97 -10.99
N ASN A 200 -7.20 -7.51 -9.93
CA ASN A 200 -6.36 -6.73 -9.02
C ASN A 200 -5.13 -6.15 -9.71
N LEU A 201 -4.50 -6.89 -10.63
CA LEU A 201 -3.34 -6.40 -11.38
C LEU A 201 -3.72 -5.29 -12.37
N ALA A 202 -4.80 -5.48 -13.13
CA ALA A 202 -5.29 -4.49 -14.08
C ALA A 202 -5.75 -3.20 -13.38
N LEU A 203 -6.55 -3.34 -12.31
CA LEU A 203 -7.02 -2.19 -11.53
C LEU A 203 -5.84 -1.49 -10.84
N GLY A 204 -4.94 -2.26 -10.22
CA GLY A 204 -3.75 -1.73 -9.58
C GLY A 204 -2.83 -0.97 -10.55
N PHE A 205 -2.71 -1.42 -11.79
CA PHE A 205 -1.97 -0.69 -12.84
C PHE A 205 -2.70 0.57 -13.30
N LEU A 206 -4.03 0.56 -13.37
CA LEU A 206 -4.84 1.68 -13.85
C LEU A 206 -4.98 2.81 -12.82
N LEU A 207 -5.06 2.47 -11.52
CA LEU A 207 -5.33 3.43 -10.44
C LEU A 207 -4.36 4.63 -10.38
N PRO A 208 -3.04 4.49 -10.55
CA PRO A 208 -2.12 5.63 -10.57
C PRO A 208 -2.49 6.70 -11.61
N PHE A 209 -3.16 6.31 -12.69
CA PHE A 209 -3.62 7.22 -13.75
C PHE A 209 -5.05 7.71 -13.50
N LEU A 210 -5.92 6.83 -12.99
CA LEU A 210 -7.33 7.14 -12.74
C LEU A 210 -7.50 8.12 -11.57
N ILE A 211 -6.77 7.92 -10.48
CA ILE A 211 -6.92 8.74 -9.26
C ILE A 211 -6.60 10.22 -9.52
N PRO A 212 -5.50 10.61 -10.21
CA PRO A 212 -5.28 12.01 -10.58
C PRO A 212 -6.40 12.61 -11.43
N ALA A 213 -6.95 11.85 -12.37
CA ALA A 213 -8.08 12.30 -13.17
C ALA A 213 -9.33 12.52 -12.31
N MET A 214 -9.61 11.60 -11.37
CA MET A 214 -10.70 11.77 -10.40
C MET A 214 -10.47 12.95 -9.47
N LEU A 215 -9.23 13.16 -8.99
CA LEU A 215 -8.86 14.28 -8.15
C LEU A 215 -9.10 15.61 -8.87
N ARG A 216 -8.70 15.70 -10.14
CA ARG A 216 -8.96 16.87 -10.99
C ARG A 216 -10.45 17.16 -11.14
N LEU A 217 -11.26 16.14 -11.41
CA LEU A 217 -12.71 16.28 -11.49
C LEU A 217 -13.31 16.74 -10.15
N TRP A 218 -12.78 16.25 -9.04
CA TRP A 218 -13.20 16.66 -7.70
C TRP A 218 -12.86 18.13 -7.43
N ILE A 219 -11.65 18.58 -7.77
CA ILE A 219 -11.21 19.98 -7.66
C ILE A 219 -12.11 20.90 -8.48
N GLY A 220 -12.52 20.49 -9.69
CA GLY A 220 -13.42 21.29 -10.53
C GLY A 220 -14.88 21.32 -10.07
N ALA A 221 -15.31 20.38 -9.22
CA ALA A 221 -16.70 20.23 -8.78
C ALA A 221 -16.95 20.69 -7.34
N PHE A 222 -15.92 20.72 -6.49
CA PHE A 222 -16.01 20.99 -5.05
C PHE A 222 -14.99 22.04 -4.60
N ASP A 223 -15.12 22.55 -3.38
CA ASP A 223 -14.16 23.48 -2.79
C ASP A 223 -12.81 22.76 -2.52
N PRO A 224 -11.71 23.17 -3.16
CA PRO A 224 -10.41 22.54 -2.97
C PRO A 224 -9.68 22.97 -1.69
N SER A 225 -10.27 23.83 -0.85
CA SER A 225 -9.66 24.31 0.40
C SER A 225 -9.12 23.19 1.31
N LEU A 226 -9.79 22.03 1.34
CA LEU A 226 -9.32 20.86 2.10
C LEU A 226 -7.97 20.32 1.61
N LEU A 227 -7.67 20.42 0.31
CA LEU A 227 -6.39 19.95 -0.26
C LEU A 227 -5.23 20.91 0.05
N MET A 228 -5.53 22.12 0.52
CA MET A 228 -4.53 23.07 1.00
C MET A 228 -4.02 22.70 2.41
N LEU A 229 -4.76 21.85 3.14
CA LEU A 229 -4.33 21.36 4.45
C LEU A 229 -3.24 20.28 4.25
N PRO A 230 -2.01 20.47 4.77
CA PRO A 230 -0.90 19.55 4.54
C PRO A 230 -1.20 18.12 4.99
N GLU A 231 -1.90 17.97 6.12
CA GLU A 231 -2.29 16.65 6.64
C GLU A 231 -3.21 15.90 5.68
N VAL A 232 -4.21 16.59 5.11
CA VAL A 232 -5.13 16.01 4.12
C VAL A 232 -4.37 15.64 2.85
N LEU A 233 -3.50 16.53 2.36
CA LEU A 233 -2.73 16.29 1.15
C LEU A 233 -1.79 15.09 1.31
N ILE A 234 -1.10 14.94 2.45
CA ILE A 234 -0.26 13.77 2.75
C ILE A 234 -1.06 12.48 2.58
N TRP A 235 -2.27 12.42 3.15
CA TRP A 235 -3.11 11.22 3.05
C TRP A 235 -3.61 10.97 1.63
N VAL A 236 -3.98 12.01 0.88
CA VAL A 236 -4.38 11.90 -0.53
C VAL A 236 -3.24 11.35 -1.38
N LEU A 237 -2.04 11.90 -1.26
CA LEU A 237 -0.87 11.46 -2.02
C LEU A 237 -0.40 10.05 -1.61
N CYS A 238 -0.46 9.73 -0.30
CA CYS A 238 -0.17 8.39 0.19
C CYS A 238 -1.19 7.38 -0.34
N ALA A 239 -2.49 7.69 -0.32
CA ALA A 239 -3.53 6.82 -0.86
C ALA A 239 -3.34 6.59 -2.37
N TRP A 240 -3.03 7.66 -3.11
CA TRP A 240 -2.75 7.59 -4.55
C TRP A 240 -1.61 6.63 -4.89
N ALA A 241 -0.49 6.68 -4.15
CA ALA A 241 0.64 5.78 -4.40
C ALA A 241 0.42 4.36 -3.84
N PHE A 242 -0.21 4.25 -2.66
CA PHE A 242 -0.27 3.00 -1.89
C PHE A 242 -1.41 2.04 -2.31
N LEU A 243 -2.57 2.57 -2.73
CA LEU A 243 -3.69 1.73 -3.18
C LEU A 243 -3.33 0.89 -4.42
N PRO A 244 -2.72 1.46 -5.49
CA PRO A 244 -2.17 0.69 -6.60
C PRO A 244 -1.26 -0.45 -6.15
N LEU A 245 -0.28 -0.15 -5.29
CA LEU A 245 0.68 -1.12 -4.77
C LEU A 245 -0.03 -2.30 -4.10
N THR A 246 -1.00 -2.02 -3.22
CA THR A 246 -1.73 -3.07 -2.50
C THR A 246 -2.47 -4.00 -3.46
N LEU A 247 -3.15 -3.45 -4.47
CA LEU A 247 -3.87 -4.25 -5.47
C LEU A 247 -2.90 -5.06 -6.34
N MET A 248 -1.82 -4.46 -6.84
CA MET A 248 -0.84 -5.16 -7.67
C MET A 248 -0.15 -6.29 -6.89
N MET A 249 0.26 -6.04 -5.64
CA MET A 249 0.81 -7.08 -4.78
C MET A 249 -0.20 -8.21 -4.56
N ARG A 250 -1.47 -7.88 -4.29
CA ARG A 250 -2.54 -8.87 -4.13
C ARG A 250 -2.73 -9.69 -5.40
N GLY A 251 -2.74 -9.07 -6.57
CA GLY A 251 -2.83 -9.75 -7.87
C GLY A 251 -1.69 -10.75 -8.08
N ILE A 252 -0.44 -10.33 -7.86
CA ILE A 252 0.75 -11.19 -7.96
C ILE A 252 0.65 -12.36 -6.96
N ALA A 253 0.23 -12.08 -5.72
CA ALA A 253 0.09 -13.07 -4.67
C ALA A 253 -0.95 -14.15 -5.03
N LEU A 254 -2.13 -13.73 -5.50
CA LEU A 254 -3.20 -14.65 -5.92
C LEU A 254 -2.78 -15.50 -7.13
N PHE A 255 -2.13 -14.89 -8.12
CA PHE A 255 -1.61 -15.63 -9.29
C PHE A 255 -0.59 -16.69 -8.87
N ARG A 256 0.33 -16.34 -7.97
CA ARG A 256 1.33 -17.27 -7.45
C ARG A 256 0.69 -18.43 -6.70
N VAL A 257 -0.32 -18.16 -5.87
CA VAL A 257 -1.07 -19.21 -5.15
C VAL A 257 -1.78 -20.14 -6.15
N ALA A 258 -2.41 -19.60 -7.20
CA ALA A 258 -3.06 -20.40 -8.23
C ALA A 258 -2.07 -21.35 -8.93
N VAL A 259 -0.91 -20.85 -9.38
CA VAL A 259 0.13 -21.68 -10.03
C VAL A 259 0.58 -22.82 -9.12
N LEU A 260 0.77 -22.57 -7.82
CA LEU A 260 1.19 -23.61 -6.88
C LEU A 260 0.13 -24.69 -6.64
N ILE A 261 -1.17 -24.33 -6.69
CA ILE A 261 -2.26 -25.30 -6.63
C ILE A 261 -2.28 -26.16 -7.89
N GLU A 262 -2.11 -25.54 -9.05
CA GLU A 262 -2.07 -26.21 -10.36
C GLU A 262 -0.92 -27.22 -10.43
N GLU A 263 0.28 -26.82 -10.00
CA GLU A 263 1.45 -27.72 -9.90
C GLU A 263 1.21 -28.88 -8.94
N LYS A 264 0.57 -28.64 -7.79
CA LYS A 264 0.25 -29.71 -6.83
C LYS A 264 -0.77 -30.71 -7.38
N ARG A 265 -1.82 -30.22 -8.04
CA ARG A 265 -2.82 -31.10 -8.69
C ARG A 265 -2.18 -31.95 -9.77
N ARG A 266 -1.34 -31.35 -10.62
CA ARG A 266 -0.60 -32.07 -11.67
C ARG A 266 0.28 -33.19 -11.11
N ARG A 267 0.97 -32.94 -9.98
CA ARG A 267 1.79 -33.97 -9.31
C ARG A 267 0.95 -35.09 -8.70
N ALA A 268 -0.19 -34.75 -8.11
CA ALA A 268 -1.09 -35.76 -7.53
C ALA A 268 -1.65 -36.69 -8.63
N TYR A 269 -2.09 -36.15 -9.76
CA TYR A 269 -2.55 -36.96 -10.89
C TYR A 269 -1.45 -37.86 -11.45
N ALA A 270 -0.22 -37.34 -11.61
CA ALA A 270 0.91 -38.17 -12.06
C ALA A 270 1.24 -39.33 -11.10
N GLN A 271 1.08 -39.13 -9.79
CA GLN A 271 1.28 -40.18 -8.78
C GLN A 271 0.15 -41.22 -8.79
N GLU A 272 -1.10 -40.80 -9.03
CA GLU A 272 -2.23 -41.72 -9.19
C GLU A 272 -2.07 -42.58 -10.45
N ASP A 273 -1.62 -42.00 -11.57
CA ASP A 273 -1.35 -42.74 -12.80
C ASP A 273 -0.21 -43.76 -12.61
N GLU A 274 0.88 -43.40 -11.91
CA GLU A 274 1.97 -44.33 -11.60
C GLU A 274 1.52 -45.51 -10.72
N LEU A 275 0.63 -45.27 -9.74
CA LEU A 275 0.08 -46.31 -8.86
C LEU A 275 -0.93 -47.23 -9.57
N GLN A 276 -1.56 -46.79 -10.65
CA GLN A 276 -2.47 -47.64 -11.44
C GLN A 276 -1.74 -48.54 -12.46
N ILE A 277 -0.49 -48.21 -12.79
CA ILE A 277 0.33 -48.95 -13.75
C ILE A 277 1.21 -50.02 -13.05
N ALA A 278 1.42 -49.92 -11.73
CA ALA A 278 2.17 -50.86 -10.90
C ALA A 278 1.30 -52.00 -10.33
#